data_AF-A0A7G1IAJ5-F1
#
_entry.id   AF-A0A7G1IAJ5-F1
#
_cell.length_a   1.000
_cell.length_b   1.000
_cell.length_c   1.000
_cell.angle_alpha   90.00
_cell.angle_beta   90.00
_cell.angle_gamma   90.00
#
_symmetry.space_group_name_H-M   'P 1'
#
loop_
_entity.id
_entity.type
_entity.pdbx_description
1 polymer ?
#
loop_
_entity_poly.entity_id
_entity_poly.type
_entity_poly.pdbx_seq_one_letter_code
_entity_poly.pdbx_strand_id
1 'polypeptide(L)'
;MYGAIANDGVIDGTRLLSSELVSELRGKPNLTPDLNLGIPFSYHHGYQSSPVPGLLPGYGHIGLGGTLGWADPDTGSSFGYVHNRLLTLLLFDVGSFAGLAPLLSSAISAARRAGPLEVPHLGAPYRGADEQEPAS
;
A
#
# COMPACT_ATOMS: atom_id res chain seq x y z
N MET A 1 -1.45 7.12 8.36
CA MET A 1 -1.15 8.09 7.29
C MET A 1 -1.83 7.72 5.97
N TYR A 2 -1.50 6.59 5.34
CA TYR A 2 -2.08 6.21 4.04
C TYR A 2 -3.62 6.14 4.01
N GLY A 3 -4.28 5.70 5.10
CA GLY A 3 -5.74 5.77 5.20
C GLY A 3 -6.30 7.18 5.11
N ALA A 4 -5.64 8.18 5.71
CA ALA A 4 -6.03 9.58 5.57
C ALA A 4 -5.81 10.07 4.14
N ILE A 5 -4.69 9.71 3.49
CA ILE A 5 -4.42 10.09 2.09
C ILE A 5 -5.49 9.52 1.16
N ALA A 6 -5.86 8.25 1.31
CA ALA A 6 -6.91 7.64 0.52
C ALA A 6 -8.28 8.31 0.75
N ASN A 7 -8.52 8.87 1.94
CA ASN A 7 -9.79 9.47 2.31
C ASN A 7 -9.70 11.00 2.41
N ASP A 8 -9.14 11.64 1.38
CA ASP A 8 -9.10 13.10 1.19
C ASP A 8 -8.50 13.89 2.38
N GLY A 9 -7.51 13.28 3.02
CA GLY A 9 -6.75 13.84 4.13
C GLY A 9 -7.43 13.67 5.49
N VAL A 10 -8.50 12.89 5.59
CA VAL A 10 -9.29 12.70 6.81
C VAL A 10 -9.27 11.25 7.27
N ILE A 11 -9.04 11.01 8.56
CA ILE A 11 -9.20 9.71 9.20
C ILE A 11 -9.90 9.89 10.54
N ASP A 12 -10.89 9.05 10.85
CA ASP A 12 -11.68 9.10 12.08
C ASP A 12 -12.22 10.51 12.42
N GLY A 13 -12.71 11.22 11.39
CA GLY A 13 -13.21 12.59 11.51
C GLY A 13 -12.14 13.67 11.69
N THR A 14 -10.86 13.30 11.81
CA THR A 14 -9.75 14.23 11.99
C THR A 14 -9.07 14.53 10.67
N ARG A 15 -8.94 15.82 10.32
CA ARG A 15 -8.20 16.27 9.14
C ARG A 15 -6.70 16.34 9.45
N LEU A 16 -5.91 15.52 8.77
CA LEU A 16 -4.45 15.52 8.83
C LEU A 16 -3.81 16.25 7.66
N LEU A 17 -4.46 16.23 6.49
CA LEU A 17 -4.02 16.89 5.26
C LEU A 17 -5.18 17.64 4.61
N SER A 18 -4.89 18.71 3.87
CA SER A 18 -5.91 19.32 2.98
C SER A 18 -6.16 18.42 1.78
N SER A 19 -7.36 18.52 1.21
CA SER A 19 -7.71 17.84 -0.06
C SER A 19 -6.75 18.22 -1.19
N GLU A 20 -6.43 19.52 -1.28
CA GLU A 20 -5.45 20.06 -2.23
C GLU A 20 -4.08 19.40 -2.09
N LEU A 21 -3.58 19.28 -0.85
CA LEU A 21 -2.29 18.61 -0.61
C LEU A 21 -2.35 17.14 -1.01
N VAL A 22 -3.44 16.42 -0.70
CA VAL A 22 -3.61 15.02 -1.14
C VAL A 22 -3.51 14.91 -2.66
N SER A 23 -4.18 15.80 -3.40
CA SER A 23 -4.11 15.84 -4.86
C SER A 23 -2.70 16.16 -5.37
N GLU A 24 -1.98 17.07 -4.72
CA GLU A 24 -0.61 17.44 -5.09
C GLU A 24 0.41 16.33 -4.80
N LEU A 25 0.15 15.43 -3.85
CA LEU A 25 1.03 14.27 -3.62
C LEU A 25 1.05 13.30 -4.82
N ARG A 26 0.02 13.34 -5.68
CA ARG A 26 -0.03 12.52 -6.89
C ARG A 26 0.93 13.07 -7.95
N GLY A 27 2.04 12.37 -8.15
CA GLY A 27 3.00 12.68 -9.19
C GLY A 27 2.48 12.50 -10.61
N LYS A 28 3.11 13.22 -11.55
CA LYS A 28 2.96 12.94 -12.98
C LYS A 28 3.69 11.63 -13.33
N PRO A 29 3.13 10.79 -14.22
CA PRO A 29 3.85 9.64 -14.74
C PRO A 29 5.15 10.06 -15.41
N ASN A 30 6.23 9.37 -15.06
CA ASN A 30 7.56 9.52 -15.63
C ASN A 30 8.17 8.12 -15.78
N LEU A 31 8.52 7.76 -17.02
CA LEU A 31 9.10 6.46 -17.35
C LEU A 31 10.63 6.48 -17.46
N THR A 32 11.28 7.55 -16.99
CA THR A 32 12.74 7.62 -16.94
C THR A 32 13.25 6.60 -15.92
N PRO A 33 14.13 5.66 -16.30
CA PRO A 33 14.74 4.72 -15.37
C PRO A 33 15.47 5.44 -14.24
N ASP A 34 15.23 5.03 -12.99
CA ASP A 34 16.03 5.52 -11.87
C ASP A 34 17.50 5.09 -12.02
N LEU A 35 18.42 5.97 -11.63
CA LEU A 35 19.86 5.74 -11.79
C LEU A 35 20.43 4.70 -10.82
N ASN A 36 19.71 4.34 -9.75
CA ASN A 36 20.14 3.34 -8.77
C ASN A 36 19.51 1.97 -9.05
N LEU A 37 18.20 1.94 -9.26
CA LEU A 37 17.40 0.71 -9.42
C LEU A 37 17.24 0.30 -10.88
N GLY A 38 17.38 1.22 -11.85
CA GLY A 38 17.12 0.96 -13.26
C GLY A 38 15.64 0.74 -13.60
N ILE A 39 14.74 0.86 -12.62
CA ILE A 39 13.29 0.70 -12.78
C ILE A 39 12.65 2.09 -12.88
N PRO A 40 11.71 2.32 -13.82
CA PRO A 40 11.17 3.65 -14.08
C PRO A 40 10.03 4.03 -13.11
N PHE A 41 10.28 3.98 -11.80
CA PHE A 41 9.32 4.49 -10.83
C PHE A 41 9.17 6.01 -10.98
N SER A 42 7.93 6.48 -10.95
CA SER A 42 7.66 7.92 -10.91
C SER A 42 7.67 8.40 -9.47
N TYR A 43 8.59 9.29 -9.12
CA TYR A 43 8.69 9.87 -7.77
C TYR A 43 8.15 11.31 -7.72
N HIS A 44 7.39 11.62 -6.67
CA HIS A 44 6.89 12.97 -6.43
C HIS A 44 6.67 13.21 -4.93
N HIS A 45 7.25 14.29 -4.38
CA HIS A 45 7.17 14.65 -2.95
C HIS A 45 7.42 13.48 -1.97
N GLY A 46 8.32 12.54 -2.34
CA GLY A 46 8.68 11.37 -1.53
C GLY A 46 7.83 10.11 -1.76
N TYR A 47 6.74 10.23 -2.52
CA TYR A 47 5.91 9.10 -2.93
C TYR A 47 6.35 8.56 -4.29
N GLN A 48 6.10 7.28 -4.52
CA GLN A 48 6.28 6.63 -5.80
C GLN A 48 4.94 6.16 -6.37
N SER A 49 4.85 6.09 -7.69
CA SER A 49 3.71 5.52 -8.42
C SER A 49 4.15 4.31 -9.25
N SER A 50 3.22 3.40 -9.54
CA SER A 50 3.51 2.19 -10.32
C SER A 50 4.07 2.55 -11.71
N PRO A 51 5.19 1.95 -12.14
CA PRO A 51 5.74 2.13 -13.48
C PRO A 51 4.90 1.41 -14.56
N VAL A 52 4.06 0.46 -14.14
CA VAL A 52 3.15 -0.28 -15.02
C VAL A 52 1.76 0.32 -14.90
N PRO A 53 1.19 0.88 -15.99
CA PRO A 53 -0.17 1.40 -15.99
C PRO A 53 -1.18 0.34 -15.54
N GLY A 54 -1.99 0.68 -14.54
CA GLY A 54 -3.07 -0.19 -14.04
C GLY A 54 -2.67 -1.31 -13.07
N LEU A 55 -1.38 -1.61 -12.89
CA LEU A 55 -0.95 -2.69 -11.98
C LEU A 55 -1.25 -2.36 -10.51
N LEU A 56 -1.06 -1.10 -10.09
CA LEU A 56 -1.48 -0.62 -8.77
C LEU A 56 -1.71 0.89 -8.83
N PRO A 57 -2.96 1.34 -9.06
CA PRO A 57 -3.32 2.75 -9.05
C PRO A 57 -2.98 3.42 -7.72
N GLY A 58 -2.84 4.74 -7.73
CA GLY A 58 -2.44 5.52 -6.56
C GLY A 58 -0.93 5.64 -6.40
N TYR A 59 -0.50 5.93 -5.17
CA TYR A 59 0.88 6.26 -4.83
C TYR A 59 1.23 5.87 -3.39
N GLY A 60 2.52 5.63 -3.15
CA GLY A 60 2.97 5.10 -1.88
C GLY A 60 4.48 5.04 -1.72
N HIS A 61 4.94 4.07 -0.92
CA HIS A 61 6.35 3.77 -0.74
C HIS A 61 6.56 2.26 -0.52
N ILE A 62 7.65 1.74 -1.06
CA ILE A 62 8.07 0.34 -1.04
C ILE A 62 9.39 0.41 -0.27
N GLY A 63 9.38 -0.19 0.90
CA GLY A 63 10.54 -0.30 1.74
C GLY A 63 11.41 -1.50 1.36
N LEU A 64 12.63 -1.46 1.87
CA LEU A 64 13.55 -2.59 1.80
C LEU A 64 12.89 -3.86 2.37
N GLY A 65 13.19 -5.02 1.77
CA GLY A 65 12.59 -6.30 2.14
C GLY A 65 11.23 -6.59 1.53
N GLY A 66 10.57 -5.62 0.88
CA GLY A 66 9.24 -5.80 0.29
C GLY A 66 8.08 -5.29 1.16
N THR A 67 8.39 -4.57 2.25
CA THR A 67 7.38 -3.80 2.98
C THR A 67 6.82 -2.69 2.09
N LEU A 68 5.56 -2.30 2.29
CA LEU A 68 4.97 -1.23 1.49
C LEU A 68 3.83 -0.55 2.23
N GLY A 69 3.60 0.71 1.88
CA GLY A 69 2.39 1.45 2.22
C GLY A 69 1.92 2.23 1.00
N TRP A 70 0.63 2.22 0.73
CA TRP A 70 0.07 2.77 -0.51
C TRP A 70 -1.34 3.31 -0.29
N ALA A 71 -1.70 4.34 -1.02
CA ALA A 71 -3.04 4.90 -1.04
C ALA A 71 -3.50 5.11 -2.49
N ASP A 72 -4.76 4.81 -2.74
CA ASP A 72 -5.47 5.14 -3.97
C ASP A 72 -6.68 6.02 -3.60
N PRO A 73 -6.53 7.36 -3.70
CA PRO A 73 -7.61 8.29 -3.42
C PRO A 73 -8.81 8.13 -4.38
N ASP A 74 -8.59 7.66 -5.61
CA ASP A 74 -9.66 7.52 -6.61
C ASP A 74 -10.68 6.46 -6.16
N THR A 75 -10.21 5.42 -5.47
CA THR A 75 -11.07 4.39 -4.87
C THR A 75 -11.35 4.64 -3.38
N GLY A 76 -10.60 5.48 -2.69
CA GLY A 76 -10.70 5.63 -1.24
C GLY A 76 -10.15 4.43 -0.48
N SER A 77 -9.16 3.74 -1.05
CA SER A 77 -8.56 2.54 -0.49
C SER A 77 -7.08 2.73 -0.19
N SER A 78 -6.59 2.09 0.87
CA SER A 78 -5.18 2.09 1.22
C SER A 78 -4.79 0.72 1.77
N PHE A 79 -3.51 0.39 1.70
CA PHE A 79 -2.97 -0.83 2.29
C PHE A 79 -1.57 -0.60 2.83
N GLY A 80 -1.23 -1.38 3.84
CA GLY A 80 0.11 -1.52 4.38
C GLY A 80 0.46 -2.99 4.48
N TYR A 81 1.65 -3.36 4.03
CA TYR A 81 2.19 -4.70 4.20
C TYR A 81 3.55 -4.58 4.90
N VAL A 82 3.65 -5.24 6.05
CA VAL A 82 4.82 -5.19 6.93
C VAL A 82 5.16 -6.61 7.33
N HIS A 83 6.44 -6.94 7.33
CA HIS A 83 6.98 -8.21 7.80
C HIS A 83 8.36 -7.96 8.41
N ASN A 84 8.87 -8.94 9.15
CA ASN A 84 10.14 -8.86 9.87
C ASN A 84 11.29 -9.65 9.21
N ARG A 85 11.07 -10.17 8.00
CA ARG A 85 12.02 -11.03 7.30
C ARG A 85 12.62 -10.32 6.11
N LEU A 86 13.90 -9.99 6.17
CA LEU A 86 14.65 -9.51 5.02
C LEU A 86 14.95 -10.72 4.10
N LEU A 87 14.13 -10.90 3.07
CA LEU A 87 14.14 -12.11 2.24
C LEU A 87 15.23 -12.08 1.14
N THR A 88 15.51 -10.92 0.54
CA THR A 88 16.35 -10.82 -0.66
C THR A 88 17.14 -9.50 -0.79
N LEU A 89 17.97 -9.39 -1.84
CA LEU A 89 18.67 -8.15 -2.26
C LEU A 89 17.67 -7.11 -2.80
N LEU A 90 17.98 -5.82 -2.61
CA LEU A 90 17.21 -4.62 -3.00
C LEU A 90 16.34 -4.74 -4.26
N LEU A 91 16.85 -5.29 -5.36
CA LEU A 91 16.11 -5.35 -6.63
C LEU A 91 14.97 -6.39 -6.62
N PHE A 92 15.15 -7.52 -5.95
CA PHE A 92 14.12 -8.56 -5.83
C PHE A 92 13.02 -8.15 -4.83
N ASP A 93 13.37 -7.37 -3.82
CA ASP A 93 12.42 -6.83 -2.84
C ASP A 93 11.42 -5.87 -3.51
N VAL A 94 11.91 -5.03 -4.43
CA VAL A 94 11.09 -4.09 -5.20
C VAL A 94 10.22 -4.82 -6.24
N GLY A 95 10.71 -5.92 -6.81
CA GLY A 95 9.94 -6.77 -7.73
C GLY A 95 8.79 -7.54 -7.05
N SER A 96 8.94 -7.89 -5.78
CA SER A 96 7.93 -8.62 -4.99
C SER A 96 6.60 -7.86 -4.89
N PHE A 97 6.64 -6.52 -4.98
CA PHE A 97 5.46 -5.66 -5.10
C PHE A 97 4.53 -6.06 -6.25
N ALA A 98 5.08 -6.43 -7.41
CA ALA A 98 4.27 -6.83 -8.56
C ALA A 98 3.44 -8.10 -8.27
N GLY A 99 3.97 -9.00 -7.45
CA GLY A 99 3.23 -10.19 -6.97
C GLY A 99 2.15 -9.86 -5.94
N LEU A 100 2.35 -8.82 -5.13
CA LEU A 100 1.38 -8.38 -4.11
C LEU A 100 0.22 -7.57 -4.71
N ALA A 101 0.49 -6.77 -5.75
CA ALA A 101 -0.50 -5.92 -6.40
C ALA A 101 -1.84 -6.61 -6.72
N PRO A 102 -1.90 -7.76 -7.42
CA PRO A 102 -3.17 -8.44 -7.71
C PRO A 102 -3.88 -8.95 -6.45
N LEU A 103 -3.13 -9.38 -5.43
CA LEU A 103 -3.70 -9.83 -4.16
C LEU A 103 -4.36 -8.66 -3.41
N LEU A 104 -3.70 -7.51 -3.41
CA LEU A 104 -4.19 -6.29 -2.76
C LEU A 104 -5.44 -5.75 -3.47
N SER A 105 -5.43 -5.68 -4.81
CA SER A 105 -6.61 -5.32 -5.59
C SER A 105 -7.78 -6.29 -5.39
N SER A 106 -7.49 -7.59 -5.29
CA SER A 106 -8.50 -8.62 -4.99
C SER A 106 -9.09 -8.44 -3.60
N ALA A 107 -8.25 -8.16 -2.59
CA ALA A 107 -8.69 -7.93 -1.21
C ALA A 107 -9.61 -6.69 -1.11
N ILE A 108 -9.25 -5.58 -1.76
CA ILE A 108 -10.12 -4.38 -1.83
C ILE A 108 -11.46 -4.74 -2.48
N SER A 109 -11.41 -5.46 -3.60
CA SER A 109 -12.62 -5.87 -4.33
C SER A 109 -13.52 -6.80 -3.50
N ALA A 110 -12.93 -7.73 -2.74
CA ALA A 110 -13.64 -8.62 -1.84
C ALA A 110 -14.29 -7.83 -0.69
N ALA A 111 -13.55 -6.94 -0.03
CA ALA A 111 -14.07 -6.09 1.04
C ALA A 111 -15.24 -5.20 0.58
N ARG A 112 -15.18 -4.68 -0.65
CA ARG A 112 -16.31 -3.91 -1.22
C ARG A 112 -17.56 -4.76 -1.44
N ARG A 113 -17.41 -6.01 -1.86
CA ARG A 113 -18.55 -6.90 -2.11
C ARG A 113 -19.17 -7.44 -0.83
N ALA A 114 -18.34 -7.83 0.14
CA ALA A 114 -18.78 -8.48 1.36
C ALA A 114 -19.04 -7.51 2.53
N GLY A 115 -18.61 -6.24 2.39
CA GLY A 115 -18.49 -5.30 3.49
C GLY A 115 -17.13 -5.41 4.18
N PRO A 116 -16.53 -4.28 4.62
CA PRO A 116 -15.28 -4.32 5.36
C PRO A 116 -15.50 -4.91 6.75
N LEU A 117 -14.56 -5.75 7.20
CA LEU A 117 -14.49 -6.16 8.59
C LEU A 117 -13.71 -5.09 9.36
N GLU A 118 -14.34 -4.48 10.35
CA GLU A 118 -13.65 -3.58 11.27
C GLU A 118 -12.74 -4.40 12.19
N VAL A 119 -11.44 -4.12 12.11
CA VAL A 119 -10.45 -4.68 13.01
C VAL A 119 -10.36 -3.79 14.26
N PRO A 120 -10.20 -4.35 15.47
CA PRO A 120 -9.94 -3.54 16.66
C PRO A 120 -8.75 -2.61 16.44
N HIS A 121 -8.67 -1.51 17.19
CA HIS A 121 -7.61 -0.51 17.05
C HIS A 121 -6.19 -1.09 17.16
N LEU A 122 -6.03 -2.21 17.87
CA LEU A 122 -4.74 -2.91 18.04
C LEU A 122 -4.57 -4.10 17.07
N GLY A 123 -5.43 -4.22 16.07
CA GLY A 123 -5.48 -5.34 15.15
C GLY A 123 -6.17 -6.58 15.72
N ALA A 124 -6.02 -7.70 15.01
CA ALA A 124 -6.47 -9.00 15.50
C ALA A 124 -5.62 -9.42 16.72
N PRO A 125 -6.23 -9.98 17.78
CA PRO A 125 -5.48 -10.48 18.92
C PRO A 125 -4.53 -11.60 18.49
N TYR A 126 -3.35 -11.63 19.08
CA TYR A 126 -2.46 -12.79 18.95
C TYR A 126 -3.15 -14.01 19.56
N ARG A 127 -3.48 -15.01 18.74
CA ARG A 127 -3.93 -16.32 19.24
C ARG A 127 -2.71 -17.11 19.70
N GLY A 128 -2.72 -17.55 20.96
CA GLY A 128 -1.69 -18.42 21.51
C GLY A 128 -1.61 -19.74 20.75
N ALA A 129 -0.48 -20.44 20.86
CA ALA A 129 -0.29 -21.74 20.22
C ALA A 129 -1.37 -22.77 20.63
N ASP A 130 -1.98 -22.60 21.80
CA ASP A 130 -3.01 -23.49 22.35
C ASP A 130 -4.43 -23.21 21.81
N GLU A 131 -4.64 -22.11 21.08
CA GLU A 131 -5.93 -21.71 20.49
C GLU A 131 -5.98 -21.90 18.96
N GLN A 132 -4.91 -22.40 18.36
CA GLN A 132 -4.91 -22.79 16.95
C GLN A 132 -5.55 -24.17 16.85
N GLU A 133 -6.83 -24.21 16.43
CA GLU A 133 -7.50 -25.46 16.07
C GLU A 133 -6.60 -26.24 15.10
N PRO A 134 -6.35 -27.54 15.33
CA PRO A 134 -5.58 -28.35 14.39
C PRO A 134 -6.33 -28.33 13.06
N ALA A 135 -5.63 -27.88 12.00
CA ALA A 135 -6.16 -27.91 10.65
C ALA A 135 -6.71 -29.31 10.35
N SER A 136 -8.03 -29.40 10.18
CA SER A 136 -8.74 -30.62 9.80
C SER A 136 -8.62 -30.87 8.31
#